data_AF-A0A950NRE9-F1
#
_entry.id   AF-A0A950NRE9-F1
#
_cell.length_a   1.000
_cell.length_b   1.000
_cell.length_c   1.000
_cell.angle_alpha   90.00
_cell.angle_beta   90.00
_cell.angle_gamma   90.00
#
_symmetry.space_group_name_H-M   'P 1'
#
loop_
_entity.id
_entity.type
_entity.pdbx_description
1 polymer ?
#
loop_
_entity_poly.entity_id
_entity_poly.type
_entity_poly.pdbx_seq_one_letter_code
_entity_poly.pdbx_strand_id
1 'polypeptide(L)'
;MRRLSRFLLLVLLAAVGVGVCMAALVPGAKTLFASTRFSSKIADHLSTLSQRSLVYDDAGNQIGIFAADDRERVTLNEVPKSLVNAVV
;
A
#
# COMPACT_ATOMS: atom_id res chain seq x y z
N MET A 1 4.93 51.31 26.04
CA MET A 1 3.99 50.23 26.47
C MET A 1 2.98 49.82 25.39
N ARG A 2 2.19 50.72 24.79
CA ARG A 2 1.18 50.36 23.76
C ARG A 2 1.71 49.59 22.53
N ARG A 3 2.92 49.91 22.04
CA ARG A 3 3.52 49.22 20.89
C ARG A 3 3.94 47.77 21.22
N LEU A 4 4.49 47.56 22.42
CA LEU A 4 4.89 46.24 22.90
C LEU A 4 3.67 45.31 23.09
N SER A 5 2.60 45.84 23.69
CA SER A 5 1.33 45.11 23.87
C SER A 5 0.71 44.70 22.53
N ARG A 6 0.74 45.57 21.52
CA ARG A 6 0.26 45.23 20.16
C ARG A 6 1.10 44.14 19.51
N PHE A 7 2.43 44.21 19.66
CA PHE A 7 3.32 43.19 19.12
C PHE A 7 3.06 41.82 19.75
N LEU A 8 2.93 41.77 21.07
CA LEU A 8 2.64 40.55 21.82
C LEU A 8 1.28 39.95 21.44
N LEU A 9 0.28 40.81 21.23
CA LEU A 9 -1.06 40.41 20.80
C LEU A 9 -1.06 39.84 19.37
N LEU A 10 -0.28 40.41 18.46
CA LEU A 10 -0.10 39.89 17.10
C LEU A 10 0.61 38.53 17.10
N VAL A 11 1.65 38.37 17.93
CA VAL A 11 2.35 37.08 18.09
C VAL A 11 1.40 36.00 18.62
N LEU A 12 0.55 36.35 19.60
CA LEU A 12 -0.46 35.44 20.13
C LEU A 12 -1.48 35.01 19.05
N LEU A 13 -1.99 35.96 18.26
CA LEU A 13 -2.91 35.66 17.16
C LEU A 13 -2.27 34.78 16.08
N ALA A 14 -1.02 35.06 15.72
CA ALA A 14 -0.28 34.24 14.76
C ALA A 14 -0.06 32.81 15.29
N ALA A 15 0.34 32.66 16.55
CA ALA A 15 0.54 31.36 17.18
C ALA A 15 -0.76 30.54 17.25
N VAL A 16 -1.88 31.18 17.59
CA VAL A 16 -3.20 30.52 17.60
C VAL A 16 -3.57 30.07 16.19
N GLY A 17 -3.40 30.92 15.18
CA GLY A 17 -3.69 30.56 13.78
C GLY A 17 -2.88 29.36 13.29
N VAL A 18 -1.56 29.37 13.53
CA VAL A 18 -0.68 28.24 13.18
C VAL A 18 -1.05 26.98 13.96
N GLY A 19 -1.36 27.12 15.25
CA GLY A 19 -1.76 26.00 16.11
C GLY A 19 -3.06 25.34 15.65
N VAL A 20 -4.06 26.11 15.24
CA VAL A 20 -5.33 25.59 14.70
C VAL A 20 -5.10 24.85 13.39
N CYS A 21 -4.29 25.40 12.48
CA CYS A 21 -3.94 24.73 11.23
C CYS A 21 -3.22 23.40 11.48
N MET A 22 -2.25 23.37 12.40
CA MET A 22 -1.57 22.12 12.77
C MET A 22 -2.52 21.11 13.43
N ALA A 23 -3.43 21.56 14.30
CA ALA A 23 -4.43 20.69 14.91
C ALA A 23 -5.37 20.07 13.88
N ALA A 24 -5.75 20.82 12.83
CA ALA A 24 -6.56 20.33 11.73
C ALA A 24 -5.83 19.27 10.88
N LEU A 25 -4.49 19.26 10.85
CA LEU A 25 -3.70 18.21 10.19
C LEU A 25 -3.64 16.91 11.00
N VAL A 26 -3.88 16.93 12.32
CA VAL A 26 -3.71 15.75 13.19
C VAL A 26 -4.54 14.53 12.73
N PRO A 27 -5.84 14.65 12.37
CA PRO A 27 -6.62 13.51 11.90
C PRO A 27 -6.07 12.89 10.62
N GLY A 28 -5.66 13.72 9.65
CA GLY A 28 -5.05 13.25 8.39
C GLY A 28 -3.64 12.71 8.58
N ALA A 29 -2.85 13.27 9.50
CA ALA A 29 -1.56 12.72 9.87
C ALA A 29 -1.72 11.33 10.50
N LYS A 30 -2.71 11.13 11.37
CA LYS A 30 -2.99 9.81 11.98
C LYS A 30 -3.28 8.73 10.95
N THR A 31 -4.01 9.03 9.87
CA THR A 31 -4.28 8.05 8.81
C THR A 31 -3.03 7.72 7.99
N LEU A 32 -2.20 8.73 7.69
CA LEU A 32 -0.93 8.55 6.98
C LEU A 32 0.15 7.82 7.81
N PHE A 33 0.21 8.04 9.13
CA PHE A 33 1.10 7.30 10.02
C PHE A 33 0.58 5.89 10.35
N ALA A 34 -0.74 5.68 10.29
CA ALA A 34 -1.32 4.35 10.43
C ALA A 34 -1.07 3.49 9.19
N SER A 35 -1.10 4.08 7.98
CA SER A 35 -0.84 3.34 6.73
C SER A 35 0.58 2.79 6.63
N THR A 36 1.56 3.42 7.29
CA THR A 36 2.94 2.89 7.35
C THR A 36 3.03 1.55 8.11
N ARG A 37 2.09 1.25 9.01
CA ARG A 37 1.99 -0.08 9.66
C ARG A 37 1.30 -1.14 8.80
N PHE A 38 0.63 -0.73 7.72
CA PHE A 38 0.13 -1.61 6.67
C PHE A 38 1.15 -1.79 5.53
N SER A 39 2.42 -1.47 5.77
CA SER A 39 3.49 -2.20 5.11
C SER A 39 3.42 -3.62 5.65
N SER A 40 2.52 -4.41 5.05
CA SER A 40 2.51 -5.84 5.22
C SER A 40 3.94 -6.27 4.94
N LYS A 41 4.64 -6.69 6.00
CA LYS A 41 5.66 -7.71 5.83
C LYS A 41 4.90 -8.86 5.16
N ILE A 42 4.88 -8.85 3.84
CA ILE A 42 4.72 -10.04 3.01
C ILE A 42 5.61 -11.04 3.71
N ALA A 43 4.99 -12.00 4.42
CA ALA A 43 5.65 -12.75 5.47
C ALA A 43 7.04 -13.17 4.98
N ASP A 44 8.07 -12.93 5.79
CA ASP A 44 9.47 -13.26 5.44
C ASP A 44 9.62 -14.78 5.10
N HIS A 45 8.55 -15.57 5.26
CA HIS A 45 8.34 -16.92 4.78
C HIS A 45 6.97 -17.11 4.10
N LEU A 46 6.68 -16.44 2.98
CA LEU A 46 5.72 -17.05 2.04
C LEU A 46 6.34 -18.37 1.57
N SER A 47 5.61 -19.47 1.77
CA SER A 47 5.98 -20.73 1.12
C SER A 47 6.10 -20.49 -0.38
N THR A 48 6.98 -21.25 -1.04
CA THR A 48 7.12 -21.22 -2.49
C THR A 48 5.72 -21.22 -3.13
N LEU A 49 5.45 -20.21 -3.96
CA LEU A 49 4.14 -19.96 -4.49
C LEU A 49 3.80 -21.08 -5.47
N SER A 50 3.11 -22.12 -4.99
CA SER A 50 2.72 -23.27 -5.81
C SER A 50 1.73 -22.91 -6.91
N GLN A 51 1.18 -21.69 -6.90
CA GLN A 51 0.16 -21.22 -7.82
C GLN A 51 0.25 -19.72 -8.02
N ARG A 52 0.08 -19.28 -9.26
CA ARG A 52 0.10 -17.87 -9.68
C ARG A 52 -0.89 -17.03 -8.87
N SER A 53 -0.44 -15.92 -8.30
CA SER A 53 -1.29 -14.92 -7.63
C SER A 53 -1.37 -13.64 -8.43
N LEU A 54 -2.58 -13.11 -8.62
CA LEU A 54 -2.85 -11.87 -9.35
C LEU A 54 -2.92 -10.70 -8.36
N VAL A 55 -2.24 -9.60 -8.68
CA VAL A 55 -2.21 -8.39 -7.85
C VAL A 55 -3.09 -7.34 -8.49
N TYR A 56 -3.99 -6.75 -7.69
CA TYR A 56 -4.92 -5.72 -8.12
C TYR A 56 -4.66 -4.40 -7.40
N ASP A 57 -4.90 -3.27 -8.07
CA ASP A 57 -4.98 -1.96 -7.44
C ASP A 57 -6.33 -1.76 -6.71
N ASP A 58 -6.49 -0.59 -6.08
CA ASP A 58 -7.70 -0.21 -5.34
C ASP A 58 -8.94 -0.02 -6.23
N ALA A 59 -8.73 0.22 -7.53
CA ALA A 59 -9.78 0.29 -8.54
C ALA A 59 -10.11 -1.09 -9.17
N GLY A 60 -9.41 -2.15 -8.76
CA GLY A 60 -9.59 -3.52 -9.27
C GLY A 60 -8.88 -3.81 -10.58
N ASN A 61 -7.99 -2.92 -11.06
CA ASN A 61 -7.15 -3.20 -12.22
C ASN A 61 -5.99 -4.10 -11.82
N GLN A 62 -5.66 -5.07 -12.67
CA GLN A 62 -4.51 -5.94 -12.43
C GLN A 62 -3.21 -5.17 -12.66
N ILE A 63 -2.37 -5.07 -11.62
CA ILE A 63 -1.09 -4.35 -11.64
C ILE A 63 0.12 -5.27 -11.67
N GLY A 64 -0.07 -6.57 -11.48
CA GLY A 64 1.04 -7.51 -11.51
C GLY A 64 0.66 -8.96 -11.27
N ILE A 65 1.67 -9.81 -11.38
CA ILE A 65 1.59 -11.24 -11.12
C ILE A 65 2.75 -11.60 -10.20
N PHE A 66 2.45 -12.27 -9.08
CA PHE A 66 3.46 -12.95 -8.27
C PHE A 66 3.43 -14.44 -8.58
N ALA A 67 4.55 -14.99 -9.03
CA ALA A 67 4.75 -16.42 -9.25
C ALA A 67 6.25 -16.76 -9.08
N ALA A 68 6.55 -17.89 -8.45
CA ALA A 68 7.92 -18.42 -8.40
C ALA A 68 8.28 -19.16 -9.71
N ASP A 69 7.28 -19.80 -10.32
CA ASP A 69 7.35 -20.42 -11.64
C ASP A 69 6.06 -20.10 -12.40
N ASP A 70 6.14 -19.80 -13.70
CA ASP A 70 4.97 -19.61 -14.56
C ASP A 70 4.39 -20.97 -14.98
N ARG A 71 3.75 -21.64 -14.02
CA ARG A 71 3.15 -22.96 -14.21
C ARG A 71 1.67 -22.93 -13.83
N GLU A 72 0.84 -23.38 -14.76
CA GLU A 72 -0.57 -23.67 -14.53
C GLU A 72 -0.76 -25.18 -14.33
N ARG A 73 -1.49 -25.56 -13.28
CA ARG A 73 -1.80 -26.98 -13.04
C ARG A 73 -2.92 -27.40 -13.98
N VAL A 74 -2.60 -28.33 -14.86
CA VAL A 74 -3.53 -28.97 -15.79
C VAL A 74 -3.52 -30.48 -15.54
N THR A 75 -4.67 -31.12 -15.63
CA THR A 75 -4.78 -32.58 -15.60
C THR A 75 -4.28 -33.17 -16.90
N LEU A 76 -3.77 -34.41 -16.88
CA LEU A 76 -3.21 -35.05 -18.08
C LEU A 76 -4.24 -35.16 -19.22
N ASN A 77 -5.53 -35.23 -18.89
CA ASN A 77 -6.63 -35.29 -19.85
C ASN A 77 -6.84 -33.97 -20.62
N GLU A 78 -6.37 -32.86 -20.07
CA GLU A 78 -6.45 -31.53 -20.69
C GLU A 78 -5.25 -31.27 -21.62
N VAL A 79 -4.23 -32.13 -21.58
CA VAL A 79 -3.07 -32.03 -22.46
C VAL A 79 -3.38 -32.72 -23.81
N PRO A 80 -3.28 -32.01 -24.94
CA PRO A 80 -3.43 -32.61 -26.26
C PRO A 80 -2.55 -33.85 -26.44
N LYS A 81 -3.13 -34.95 -26.93
CA LYS A 81 -2.40 -36.22 -27.14
C LYS A 81 -1.16 -36.08 -28.04
N SER A 82 -1.17 -35.12 -28.97
CA SER A 82 -0.02 -34.78 -29.81
C SER A 82 1.19 -34.31 -29.00
N LEU A 83 0.97 -33.55 -27.92
CA LEU A 83 2.03 -33.10 -27.03
C LEU A 83 2.53 -34.23 -26.12
N VAL A 84 1.62 -35.11 -25.67
CA VAL A 84 2.01 -36.29 -24.87
C VAL A 84 2.92 -37.22 -25.68
N ASN A 85 2.56 -37.50 -26.93
CA ASN A 85 3.33 -38.35 -27.84
C ASN A 85 4.68 -37.75 -28.26
N ALA A 86 4.88 -36.44 -28.11
CA ALA A 86 6.13 -35.77 -28.49
C ALA A 86 7.22 -35.83 -27.39
N VAL A 87 6.84 -36.22 -26.18
CA VAL A 87 7.74 -36.30 -25.01
C VAL A 87 8.14 -37.74 -24.69
N VAL A 88 7.29 -38.71 -25.05
CA VAL A 88 7.52 -40.15 -24.84
C VAL A 88 8.30 -40.76 -26.00
#